data_AF-A0A1H0JEL8-F1
#
_entry.id   AF-A0A1H0JEL8-F1
#
_cell.length_a   1.000
_cell.length_b   1.000
_cell.length_c   1.000
_cell.angle_alpha   90.00
_cell.angle_beta   90.00
_cell.angle_gamma   90.00
#
_symmetry.space_group_name_H-M   'P 1'
#
loop_
_entity.id
_entity.type
_entity.pdbx_description
1 polymer ?
#
loop_
_entity_poly.entity_id
_entity_poly.type
_entity_poly.pdbx_seq_one_letter_code
_entity_poly.pdbx_strand_id
1 'polypeptide(L)'
;MIFKTKHQKELESEIRRCEDALLNNGMATKLFASRKLLEFRQVLETDMGGLEGYLDRPDEEKLTYMRMYGPIMEKAKVEENEAEFFAAYLFMLFLNGAGSGYRRTVDKAITAMRKVNSVVG
;
A
#
# COMPACT_ATOMS: atom_id res chain seq x y z
N MET A 1 -2.50 -28.00 3.83
CA MET A 1 -3.20 -26.70 3.69
C MET A 1 -2.56 -25.73 4.66
N ILE A 2 -1.99 -24.61 4.20
CA ILE A 2 -1.46 -23.58 5.10
C ILE A 2 -2.65 -22.74 5.58
N PHE A 3 -3.00 -22.84 6.87
CA PHE A 3 -4.04 -22.02 7.48
C PHE A 3 -3.55 -20.58 7.58
N LYS A 4 -4.31 -19.63 7.01
CA LYS A 4 -4.04 -18.19 7.17
C LYS A 4 -4.51 -17.72 8.54
N THR A 5 -3.72 -16.88 9.19
CA THR A 5 -4.13 -16.21 10.44
C THR A 5 -5.32 -15.28 10.19
N LYS A 6 -6.06 -14.95 11.25
CA LYS A 6 -7.14 -13.96 11.19
C LYS A 6 -6.62 -12.63 10.61
N HIS A 7 -5.48 -12.17 11.11
CA HIS A 7 -4.82 -10.95 10.67
C HIS A 7 -4.47 -10.98 9.17
N GLN A 8 -3.92 -12.09 8.66
CA GLN A 8 -3.60 -12.21 7.24
C GLN A 8 -4.86 -12.10 6.35
N LYS A 9 -5.98 -12.68 6.79
CA LYS A 9 -7.26 -12.58 6.06
C LYS A 9 -7.81 -11.15 6.05
N GLU A 10 -7.70 -10.44 7.16
CA GLU A 10 -8.10 -9.03 7.27
C GLU A 10 -7.28 -8.16 6.31
N LEU A 11 -5.94 -8.29 6.32
CA LEU A 11 -5.08 -7.57 5.38
C LEU A 11 -5.48 -7.82 3.91
N GLU A 12 -5.73 -9.08 3.54
CA GLU A 12 -6.14 -9.42 2.17
C GLU A 12 -7.52 -8.85 1.79
N SER A 13 -8.44 -8.75 2.75
CA SER A 13 -9.75 -8.12 2.54
C SER A 13 -9.60 -6.61 2.33
N GLU A 14 -8.77 -5.95 3.14
CA GLU A 14 -8.52 -4.51 3.04
C GLU A 14 -7.78 -4.15 1.75
N ILE A 15 -6.82 -4.97 1.31
CA ILE A 15 -6.14 -4.79 0.01
C ILE A 15 -7.17 -4.79 -1.12
N ARG A 16 -8.12 -5.75 -1.10
CA ARG A 16 -9.16 -5.82 -2.13
C ARG A 16 -10.08 -4.61 -2.08
N ARG A 17 -10.47 -4.14 -0.88
CA ARG A 17 -11.29 -2.92 -0.73
C ARG A 17 -10.58 -1.70 -1.33
N CYS A 18 -9.29 -1.53 -1.07
CA CYS A 18 -8.51 -0.44 -1.66
C CYS A 18 -8.42 -0.56 -3.17
N GLU A 19 -8.15 -1.77 -3.69
CA GLU A 19 -8.13 -2.05 -5.12
C GLU A 19 -9.47 -1.65 -5.78
N ASP A 20 -10.59 -2.13 -5.24
CA ASP A 20 -11.92 -1.84 -5.77
C ASP A 20 -12.25 -0.34 -5.70
N ALA A 21 -11.92 0.33 -4.59
CA ALA A 21 -12.12 1.77 -4.46
C ALA A 21 -11.32 2.56 -5.50
N LEU A 22 -10.05 2.21 -5.71
CA LEU A 22 -9.20 2.88 -6.70
C LEU A 22 -9.63 2.58 -8.14
N LEU A 23 -10.09 1.35 -8.43
CA LEU A 23 -10.47 0.92 -9.78
C LEU A 23 -11.90 1.30 -10.20
N ASN A 24 -12.80 1.59 -9.27
CA ASN A 24 -14.18 2.00 -9.61
C ASN A 24 -14.36 3.51 -9.73
N ASN A 25 -13.26 4.27 -9.67
CA ASN A 25 -13.24 5.71 -9.77
C ASN A 25 -13.03 6.23 -11.21
N GLY A 26 -13.17 7.54 -11.41
CA GLY A 26 -12.90 8.22 -12.68
C GLY A 26 -11.43 8.11 -13.12
N MET A 27 -11.17 8.35 -14.41
CA MET A 27 -9.82 8.25 -14.99
C MET A 27 -8.82 9.18 -14.28
N ALA A 28 -9.21 10.42 -13.98
CA ALA A 28 -8.35 11.38 -13.28
C ALA A 28 -7.91 10.87 -11.89
N THR A 29 -8.85 10.32 -11.12
CA THR A 29 -8.60 9.73 -9.80
C THR A 29 -7.64 8.55 -9.89
N LYS A 30 -7.80 7.68 -10.90
CA LYS A 30 -6.90 6.54 -11.15
C LYS A 30 -5.49 6.97 -11.50
N LEU A 31 -5.35 7.96 -12.39
CA LEU A 31 -4.06 8.54 -12.76
C LEU A 31 -3.35 9.13 -11.53
N PHE A 32 -4.10 9.87 -10.70
CA PHE A 32 -3.57 10.45 -9.48
C PHE A 32 -3.12 9.37 -8.47
N ALA A 33 -3.96 8.36 -8.22
CA ALA A 33 -3.61 7.25 -7.34
C ALA A 33 -2.39 6.45 -7.84
N SER A 34 -2.31 6.20 -9.15
CA SER A 34 -1.14 5.57 -9.77
C SER A 34 0.13 6.39 -9.51
N ARG A 35 0.08 7.70 -9.75
CA ARG A 35 1.20 8.59 -9.47
C ARG A 35 1.63 8.52 -8.01
N LYS A 36 0.68 8.55 -7.07
CA LYS A 36 0.98 8.44 -5.63
C LYS A 36 1.62 7.11 -5.24
N LEU A 37 1.14 6.00 -5.78
CA LEU A 37 1.75 4.68 -5.54
C LEU A 37 3.19 4.61 -6.09
N LEU A 38 3.46 5.24 -7.24
CA LEU A 38 4.81 5.35 -7.78
C LEU A 38 5.71 6.24 -6.90
N GLU A 39 5.21 7.38 -6.43
CA GLU A 39 5.90 8.27 -5.49
C GLU A 39 6.26 7.51 -4.20
N PHE A 40 5.30 6.81 -3.57
CA PHE A 40 5.56 6.03 -2.36
C PHE A 40 6.59 4.93 -2.57
N ARG A 41 6.57 4.26 -3.73
CA ARG A 41 7.59 3.27 -4.08
C ARG A 41 8.96 3.92 -4.20
N GLN A 42 9.08 5.07 -4.85
CA GLN A 42 10.35 5.80 -4.97
C GLN A 42 10.89 6.24 -3.61
N VAL A 43 10.02 6.68 -2.71
CA VAL A 43 10.38 7.02 -1.32
C VAL A 43 10.89 5.79 -0.58
N LEU A 44 10.26 4.62 -0.75
CA LEU A 44 10.76 3.36 -0.17
C LEU A 44 12.14 2.97 -0.72
N GLU A 45 12.36 3.09 -2.03
CA GLU A 45 13.66 2.84 -2.65
C GLU A 45 14.74 3.79 -2.10
N THR A 46 14.41 5.07 -1.94
CA THR A 46 15.36 6.11 -1.51
C THR A 46 15.69 6.01 -0.02
N ASP A 47 14.67 5.88 0.82
CA ASP A 47 14.83 5.95 2.28
C ASP A 47 15.30 4.63 2.87
N MET A 48 14.85 3.51 2.30
CA MET A 48 15.03 2.18 2.87
C MET A 48 15.81 1.22 1.98
N GLY A 49 16.17 1.59 0.74
CA GLY A 49 16.76 0.64 -0.20
C GLY A 49 15.75 -0.35 -0.78
N GLY A 50 14.48 0.06 -0.85
CA GLY A 50 13.41 -0.73 -1.43
C GLY A 50 12.82 -1.73 -0.44
N LEU A 51 12.09 -2.72 -0.97
CA LEU A 51 11.46 -3.75 -0.14
C LEU A 51 12.50 -4.60 0.60
N GLU A 52 13.62 -4.92 -0.04
CA GLU A 52 14.70 -5.72 0.56
C GLU A 52 15.29 -4.99 1.77
N GLY A 53 15.74 -3.74 1.58
CA GLY A 53 16.30 -2.97 2.68
C GLY A 53 15.28 -2.64 3.78
N TYR A 54 13.99 -2.48 3.47
CA TYR A 54 12.93 -2.39 4.48
C TYR A 54 12.81 -3.67 5.32
N LEU A 55 12.90 -4.85 4.70
CA LEU A 55 12.81 -6.13 5.39
C LEU A 55 14.00 -6.41 6.30
N ASP A 56 15.19 -5.92 5.91
CA ASP A 56 16.43 -6.03 6.68
C ASP A 56 16.47 -5.12 7.93
N ARG A 57 15.58 -4.12 8.01
CA ARG A 57 15.50 -3.23 9.19
C ARG A 57 14.91 -3.93 10.42
N PRO A 58 15.25 -3.46 11.63
CA PRO A 58 14.54 -3.83 12.86
C PRO A 58 13.04 -3.50 12.79
N ASP A 59 12.22 -4.24 13.54
CA ASP A 59 10.77 -4.05 13.55
C ASP A 59 10.35 -2.64 14.01
N GLU A 60 11.11 -2.01 14.90
CA GLU A 60 10.86 -0.64 15.34
C GLU A 60 11.03 0.39 14.20
N GLU A 61 12.06 0.22 13.36
CA GLU A 61 12.27 1.06 12.17
C GLU A 61 11.17 0.83 11.14
N LYS A 62 10.77 -0.43 10.90
CA LYS A 62 9.65 -0.79 10.02
C LYS A 62 8.34 -0.14 10.45
N LEU A 63 8.03 -0.22 11.75
CA LEU A 63 6.84 0.39 12.34
C LEU A 63 6.89 1.91 12.25
N THR A 64 8.05 2.52 12.54
CA THR A 64 8.25 3.97 12.43
C THR A 64 8.03 4.45 11.01
N TYR A 65 8.55 3.72 10.02
CA TYR A 65 8.35 4.02 8.62
C TYR A 65 6.89 3.92 8.19
N MET A 66 6.19 2.85 8.59
CA MET A 66 4.76 2.71 8.30
C MET A 66 3.92 3.84 8.90
N ARG A 67 4.28 4.35 10.09
CA ARG A 67 3.56 5.45 10.74
C ARG A 67 3.58 6.75 9.95
N MET A 68 4.54 6.95 9.03
CA MET A 68 4.60 8.14 8.18
C MET A 68 3.38 8.25 7.23
N TYR A 69 2.73 7.13 6.91
CA TYR A 69 1.53 7.13 6.08
C TYR A 69 0.26 7.55 6.84
N GLY A 70 0.28 7.51 8.18
CA GLY A 70 -0.83 7.96 9.02
C GLY A 70 -1.21 9.42 8.77
N PRO A 71 -0.28 10.39 8.92
CA PRO A 71 -0.53 11.80 8.62
C PRO A 71 -0.99 12.06 7.18
N ILE A 72 -0.49 11.29 6.20
CA ILE A 72 -0.91 11.40 4.79
C ILE A 72 -2.40 11.02 4.66
N MET A 73 -2.81 9.91 5.27
CA MET A 73 -4.20 9.46 5.25
C MET A 73 -5.14 10.45 5.98
N GLU A 74 -4.73 10.97 7.14
CA GLU A 74 -5.52 11.96 7.87
C GLU A 74 -5.71 13.25 7.06
N LYS A 75 -4.64 13.75 6.45
CA LYS A 75 -4.71 14.93 5.57
C LYS A 75 -5.63 14.66 4.37
N ALA A 76 -5.43 13.54 3.69
CA ALA A 76 -6.25 13.17 2.53
C ALA A 76 -7.74 13.07 2.88
N LYS A 77 -8.07 12.61 4.09
CA LYS A 77 -9.45 12.57 4.59
C LYS A 77 -10.04 13.96 4.80
N VAL A 78 -9.28 14.90 5.37
CA VAL A 78 -9.71 16.30 5.57
C VAL A 78 -9.92 17.01 4.23
N GLU A 79 -9.09 16.71 3.24
CA GLU A 79 -9.17 17.28 1.89
C GLU A 79 -10.15 16.53 0.96
N GLU A 80 -10.87 15.53 1.47
CA GLU A 80 -11.78 14.66 0.70
C GLU A 80 -11.10 14.00 -0.53
N ASN A 81 -9.78 13.76 -0.43
CA ASN A 81 -8.96 13.14 -1.47
C ASN A 81 -8.92 11.61 -1.28
N GLU A 82 -9.97 10.94 -1.71
CA GLU A 82 -10.08 9.47 -1.61
C GLU A 82 -8.92 8.74 -2.32
N ALA A 83 -8.43 9.30 -3.43
CA ALA A 83 -7.35 8.68 -4.21
C ALA A 83 -6.05 8.60 -3.40
N GLU A 84 -5.66 9.69 -2.74
CA GLU A 84 -4.47 9.71 -1.88
C GLU A 84 -4.65 8.81 -0.66
N PHE A 85 -5.84 8.84 -0.06
CA PHE A 85 -6.17 8.01 1.09
C PHE A 85 -6.00 6.52 0.77
N PHE A 86 -6.69 6.02 -0.26
CA PHE A 86 -6.64 4.60 -0.62
C PHE A 86 -5.28 4.18 -1.19
N ALA A 87 -4.55 5.07 -1.87
CA ALA A 87 -3.18 4.79 -2.31
C ALA A 87 -2.23 4.64 -1.11
N ALA A 88 -2.28 5.56 -0.14
CA ALA A 88 -1.45 5.50 1.07
C ALA A 88 -1.80 4.27 1.91
N TYR A 89 -3.10 3.97 2.06
CA TYR A 89 -3.57 2.82 2.82
C TYR A 89 -3.16 1.49 2.15
N LEU A 90 -3.31 1.36 0.83
CA LEU A 90 -2.84 0.19 0.09
C LEU A 90 -1.33 -0.03 0.24
N PHE A 91 -0.54 1.06 0.18
CA PHE A 91 0.90 0.98 0.37
C PHE A 91 1.28 0.57 1.81
N MET A 92 0.58 1.08 2.82
CA MET A 92 0.76 0.66 4.21
C MET A 92 0.41 -0.82 4.41
N LEU A 93 -0.66 -1.33 3.77
CA LEU A 93 -1.02 -2.76 3.81
C LEU A 93 0.04 -3.65 3.15
N PHE A 94 0.66 -3.17 2.07
CA PHE A 94 1.81 -3.82 1.43
C PHE A 94 2.98 -3.95 2.41
N LEU A 95 3.38 -2.86 3.07
CA LEU A 95 4.46 -2.85 4.07
C LEU A 95 4.15 -3.75 5.27
N ASN A 96 2.90 -3.71 5.78
CA ASN A 96 2.46 -4.57 6.89
C ASN A 96 2.56 -6.06 6.52
N GLY A 97 2.06 -6.41 5.33
CA GLY A 97 2.16 -7.77 4.80
C GLY A 97 3.62 -8.23 4.68
N ALA A 98 4.51 -7.33 4.28
CA ALA A 98 5.94 -7.60 4.15
C ALA A 98 6.60 -7.81 5.52
N GLY A 99 6.44 -6.87 6.44
CA GLY A 99 6.99 -6.95 7.80
C GLY A 99 6.47 -8.17 8.57
N SER A 100 5.25 -8.62 8.30
CA SER A 100 4.65 -9.83 8.89
C SER A 100 5.08 -11.15 8.23
N GLY A 101 5.91 -11.11 7.18
CA GLY A 101 6.33 -12.30 6.43
C GLY A 101 5.25 -12.96 5.58
N TYR A 102 4.14 -12.27 5.30
CA TYR A 102 2.99 -12.80 4.56
C TYR A 102 3.17 -12.67 3.05
N ARG A 103 4.10 -13.44 2.47
CA ARG A 103 4.46 -13.37 1.04
C ARG A 103 3.24 -13.33 0.09
N ARG A 104 2.24 -14.19 0.29
CA ARG A 104 1.03 -14.20 -0.55
C ARG A 104 0.17 -12.93 -0.43
N THR A 105 0.19 -12.29 0.74
CA THR A 105 -0.50 -11.01 0.98
C THR A 105 0.24 -9.87 0.30
N VAL A 106 1.57 -9.89 0.36
CA VAL A 106 2.44 -8.95 -0.38
C VAL A 106 2.20 -9.06 -1.89
N ASP A 107 2.19 -10.27 -2.45
CA ASP A 107 1.94 -10.50 -3.87
C ASP A 107 0.57 -9.94 -4.32
N LYS A 108 -0.45 -10.05 -3.45
CA LYS A 108 -1.77 -9.46 -3.69
C LYS A 108 -1.72 -7.94 -3.69
N ALA A 109 -1.05 -7.32 -2.72
CA ALA A 109 -0.90 -5.87 -2.68
C ALA A 109 -0.13 -5.36 -3.90
N ILE A 110 0.96 -6.04 -4.30
CA ILE A 110 1.69 -5.73 -5.54
C ILE A 110 0.78 -5.84 -6.76
N THR A 111 -0.04 -6.89 -6.83
CA THR A 111 -0.99 -7.07 -7.95
C THR A 111 -2.02 -5.95 -8.00
N ALA A 112 -2.59 -5.55 -6.86
CA ALA A 112 -3.50 -4.42 -6.76
C ALA A 112 -2.84 -3.11 -7.23
N MET A 113 -1.64 -2.81 -6.72
CA MET A 113 -0.86 -1.63 -7.14
C MET A 113 -0.54 -1.65 -8.63
N ARG A 114 -0.19 -2.82 -9.20
CA ARG A 114 0.06 -2.97 -10.64
C ARG A 114 -1.19 -2.66 -11.48
N LYS A 115 -2.35 -3.16 -11.07
CA LYS A 115 -3.62 -2.90 -11.78
C LYS A 115 -4.02 -1.43 -11.73
N VAL A 116 -3.80 -0.75 -10.60
CA VAL A 116 -4.02 0.70 -10.51
C VAL A 116 -3.05 1.45 -11.44
N ASN A 117 -1.79 1.02 -11.49
CA ASN A 117 -0.78 1.63 -12.36
C ASN A 117 -0.97 1.35 -13.86
N SER A 118 -1.57 0.22 -14.22
CA SER A 118 -1.82 -0.13 -15.62
C SER A 118 -2.98 0.65 -16.24
N VAL A 119 -3.65 1.52 -15.50
CA VAL A 119 -4.65 2.44 -16.07
C VAL A 119 -3.97 3.53 -16.91
N VAL A 120 -2.67 3.77 -16.71
CA VAL A 120 -1.89 4.81 -17.40
C VAL A 120 -1.26 4.30 -18.72
N GLY A 121 -1.45 3.03 -19.11
CA GLY A 121 -0.82 2.42 -20.29
C GLY A 121 -1.68 1.40 -20.99
#